data_AF-A0A484GMD0-F1
#
_entry.id   AF-A0A484GMD0-F1
#
_cell.length_a   1.000
_cell.length_b   1.000
_cell.length_c   1.000
_cell.angle_alpha   90.00
_cell.angle_beta   90.00
_cell.angle_gamma   90.00
#
_symmetry.space_group_name_H-M   'P 1'
#
loop_
_entity.id
_entity.type
_entity.pdbx_description
1 polymer ?
#
loop_
_entity_poly.entity_id
_entity_poly.type
_entity_poly.pdbx_seq_one_letter_code
_entity_poly.pdbx_strand_id
1 'polypeptide(L)'
;ELFRQLFRQLRYHESSGPLETLSRLRELCRWWLRPDVLSKAQILELLVLEQFLSILPGELRTWVQLHHPESGGDVVALLEELQ
;
A
#
# COMPACT_ATOMS: atom_id res chain seq x y z
N GLU A 1 -1.40 5.76 -4.49
CA GLU A 1 -0.42 6.00 -3.41
C GLU A 1 -0.92 6.88 -2.26
N LEU A 2 -1.45 8.09 -2.51
CA LEU A 2 -1.89 9.01 -1.42
C LEU A 2 -2.85 8.39 -0.38
N PHE A 3 -3.92 7.73 -0.82
CA PHE A 3 -4.91 7.15 0.11
C PHE A 3 -4.34 6.03 0.97
N ARG A 4 -3.37 5.27 0.45
CA ARG A 4 -2.64 4.25 1.22
C ARG A 4 -1.88 4.89 2.37
N GLN A 5 -1.15 5.96 2.08
CA GLN A 5 -0.38 6.70 3.08
C GLN A 5 -1.31 7.30 4.14
N LEU A 6 -2.40 7.95 3.73
CA LEU A 6 -3.40 8.49 4.64
C LEU A 6 -4.03 7.40 5.53
N PHE A 7 -4.36 6.23 4.96
CA PHE A 7 -4.88 5.09 5.71
C PHE A 7 -3.90 4.62 6.80
N ARG A 8 -2.62 4.43 6.44
CA ARG A 8 -1.57 3.95 7.36
C ARG A 8 -1.15 4.99 8.40
N GLN A 9 -1.21 6.27 8.06
CA GLN A 9 -0.77 7.38 8.91
C GLN A 9 -1.90 7.93 9.80
N LEU A 10 -3.15 7.54 9.56
CA LEU A 10 -4.27 7.97 10.40
C LEU A 10 -4.00 7.63 11.87
N ARG A 11 -4.02 8.64 12.73
CA ARG A 11 -3.86 8.50 14.18
C ARG A 11 -5.21 8.65 14.85
N TYR A 12 -5.45 7.82 15.87
CA TYR A 12 -6.60 8.01 16.75
C TYR A 12 -6.48 9.35 17.47
N HIS A 13 -7.52 10.17 17.39
CA HIS A 13 -7.64 11.41 18.15
C HIS A 13 -8.82 11.30 19.10
N GLU A 14 -8.59 11.56 20.39
CA GLU A 14 -9.63 11.49 21.44
C GLU A 14 -10.83 12.38 21.13
N SER A 15 -10.60 13.53 20.48
CA SER A 15 -11.66 14.46 20.06
C SER A 15 -12.56 13.95 18.94
N SER A 16 -12.08 13.02 18.11
CA SER A 16 -12.85 12.45 17.02
C SER A 16 -13.72 11.29 17.47
N GLY A 17 -13.35 10.59 18.55
CA GLY A 17 -14.08 9.40 19.00
C GLY A 17 -13.81 8.14 18.14
N PRO A 18 -14.13 6.95 18.68
CA PRO A 18 -13.86 5.67 18.02
C PRO A 18 -14.72 5.41 16.79
N LEU A 19 -15.97 5.87 16.77
CA LEU A 19 -16.89 5.62 15.66
C LEU A 19 -16.47 6.41 14.41
N GLU A 20 -16.13 7.68 14.57
CA GLU A 20 -15.65 8.55 13.51
C GLU A 20 -14.29 8.07 13.00
N THR A 21 -13.38 7.68 13.90
CA THR A 21 -12.07 7.13 13.50
C THR A 21 -12.23 5.86 12.67
N LEU A 22 -13.09 4.94 13.08
CA LEU A 22 -13.38 3.71 12.33
C LEU A 22 -14.04 4.00 10.97
N SER A 23 -14.96 4.96 10.93
CA SER A 23 -15.61 5.38 9.69
C SER A 23 -14.58 5.95 8.71
N ARG A 24 -13.65 6.78 9.20
CA ARG A 24 -12.56 7.34 8.39
C ARG A 24 -11.60 6.27 7.88
N LEU A 25 -11.24 5.28 8.72
CA LEU A 25 -10.44 4.13 8.28
C LEU A 25 -11.11 3.39 7.12
N ARG A 26 -12.42 3.15 7.21
CA ARG A 26 -13.19 2.45 6.17
C ARG A 26 -13.22 3.23 4.86
N GLU A 27 -13.39 4.56 4.91
CA GLU A 27 -13.34 5.42 3.73
C GLU A 27 -11.97 5.37 3.04
N LEU A 28 -10.89 5.60 3.81
CA LEU A 28 -9.53 5.60 3.28
C LEU A 28 -9.16 4.23 2.70
N CYS A 29 -9.56 3.14 3.36
CA CYS A 29 -9.36 1.77 2.88
C CYS A 29 -10.09 1.54 1.55
N ARG A 30 -11.34 1.98 1.39
CA ARG A 30 -12.08 1.86 0.13
C ARG A 30 -11.43 2.67 -0.99
N TRP A 31 -10.96 3.89 -0.72
CA TRP A 31 -10.28 4.69 -1.75
C TRP A 31 -8.91 4.14 -2.14
N TRP A 32 -8.21 3.51 -1.20
CA TRP A 32 -6.96 2.83 -1.48
C TRP A 32 -7.17 1.53 -2.28
N LEU A 33 -7.97 0.59 -1.76
CA LEU A 33 -8.11 -0.75 -2.32
C LEU A 33 -9.18 -0.85 -3.42
N ARG A 34 -9.99 0.19 -3.62
CA ARG A 34 -10.98 0.33 -4.71
C ARG A 34 -11.78 -0.97 -4.96
N PRO A 35 -12.47 -1.54 -3.94
CA PRO A 35 -13.18 -2.81 -4.08
C PRO A 35 -14.31 -2.79 -5.12
N ASP A 36 -14.76 -1.60 -5.53
CA ASP A 36 -15.75 -1.42 -6.60
C ASP A 36 -15.16 -1.65 -8.01
N VAL A 37 -13.83 -1.71 -8.13
CA VAL A 37 -13.10 -1.86 -9.41
C VAL A 37 -12.19 -3.09 -9.38
N LEU A 38 -11.54 -3.36 -8.25
CA LEU A 38 -10.58 -4.45 -8.10
C LEU A 38 -11.24 -5.71 -7.54
N SER A 39 -10.92 -6.84 -8.14
CA SER A 39 -11.27 -8.15 -7.60
C SER A 39 -10.55 -8.43 -6.29
N LYS A 40 -11.08 -9.38 -5.51
CA LYS A 40 -10.44 -9.85 -4.27
C LYS A 40 -8.98 -10.27 -4.50
N ALA A 41 -8.69 -10.97 -5.59
CA ALA A 41 -7.34 -11.40 -5.92
C ALA A 41 -6.41 -10.20 -6.14
N GLN A 42 -6.83 -9.21 -6.93
CA GLN A 42 -6.06 -7.98 -7.16
C GLN A 42 -5.83 -7.18 -5.86
N ILE A 43 -6.83 -7.11 -4.98
CA ILE A 43 -6.66 -6.48 -3.65
C ILE A 43 -5.60 -7.21 -2.84
N LEU A 44 -5.60 -8.54 -2.83
CA LEU A 44 -4.59 -9.32 -2.12
C LEU A 44 -3.19 -9.06 -2.70
N GLU A 45 -3.04 -9.00 -4.02
CA GLU A 45 -1.77 -8.68 -4.67
C GLU A 45 -1.26 -7.28 -4.30
N LEU A 46 -2.14 -6.27 -4.18
CA LEU A 46 -1.74 -4.95 -3.70
C LEU A 46 -1.20 -4.98 -2.27
N LEU A 47 -1.81 -5.78 -1.39
CA LEU A 47 -1.34 -5.96 -0.02
C LEU A 47 0.00 -6.69 0.02
N VAL A 48 0.18 -7.72 -0.82
CA VAL A 48 1.45 -8.43 -0.98
C VAL A 48 2.54 -7.50 -1.50
N LEU A 49 2.26 -6.69 -2.52
CA LEU A 49 3.19 -5.71 -3.07
C LEU A 49 3.62 -4.68 -2.01
N GLU A 50 2.65 -4.12 -1.25
CA GLU A 50 2.96 -3.21 -0.15
C GLU A 50 3.90 -3.88 0.87
N GLN A 51 3.60 -5.12 1.26
CA GLN A 51 4.44 -5.85 2.21
C GLN A 51 5.82 -6.14 1.61
N PHE A 52 5.91 -6.55 0.35
CA PHE A 52 7.16 -6.88 -0.33
C PHE A 52 8.09 -5.65 -0.36
N LEU A 53 7.58 -4.50 -0.79
CA LEU A 53 8.32 -3.24 -0.76
C LEU A 53 8.77 -2.86 0.68
N SER A 54 7.96 -3.20 1.70
CA SER A 54 8.27 -2.90 3.09
C SER A 54 9.32 -3.79 3.75
N ILE A 55 9.67 -4.93 3.15
CA ILE A 55 10.71 -5.84 3.66
C ILE A 55 12.03 -5.72 2.90
N LEU A 56 12.05 -5.02 1.76
CA LEU A 56 13.30 -4.78 1.02
C LEU A 56 14.31 -3.98 1.86
N PRO A 57 15.61 -4.33 1.81
CA PRO A 57 16.70 -3.51 2.35
C PRO A 57 16.62 -2.07 1.84
N GLY A 58 17.11 -1.10 2.63
CA GLY A 58 16.91 0.33 2.34
C GLY A 58 17.34 0.78 0.94
N GLU A 59 18.51 0.31 0.49
CA GLU A 59 19.06 0.65 -0.84
C GLU A 59 18.19 0.07 -1.97
N LEU A 60 17.87 -1.23 -1.89
CA LEU A 60 17.00 -1.90 -2.87
C LEU A 60 15.60 -1.29 -2.89
N ARG A 61 15.03 -0.97 -1.72
CA ARG A 61 13.72 -0.32 -1.62
C ARG A 61 13.72 1.04 -2.31
N THR A 62 14.74 1.85 -2.04
CA THR A 62 14.87 3.19 -2.64
C THR A 62 14.99 3.08 -4.16
N TRP A 63 15.82 2.15 -4.63
CA TRP A 63 16.00 1.92 -6.06
C TRP A 63 14.69 1.45 -6.72
N VAL A 64 14.05 0.39 -6.21
CA VAL A 64 12.78 -0.12 -6.75
C VAL A 64 11.69 0.96 -6.75
N GLN A 65 11.61 1.79 -5.70
CA GLN A 65 10.60 2.86 -5.62
C GLN A 65 10.76 3.95 -6.69
N LEU A 66 11.98 4.20 -7.19
CA LEU A 66 12.21 5.13 -8.30
C LEU A 66 11.56 4.65 -9.61
N HIS A 67 11.37 3.34 -9.76
CA HIS A 67 10.80 2.71 -10.95
C HIS A 67 9.28 2.50 -10.85
N HIS A 68 8.65 2.88 -9.73
CA HIS A 68 7.19 2.84 -9.55
C HIS A 68 6.50 1.52 -9.96
N PRO A 69 6.90 0.37 -9.40
CA PRO A 69 6.32 -0.93 -9.76
C PRO A 69 4.82 -0.98 -9.44
N GLU A 70 4.04 -1.58 -10.34
CA GLU A 70 2.59 -1.77 -10.19
C GLU A 70 2.25 -3.18 -9.70
N SER A 71 3.17 -4.12 -9.84
CA SER A 71 3.00 -5.52 -9.45
C SER A 71 4.22 -6.09 -8.71
N GLY A 72 4.00 -7.20 -7.99
CA GLY A 72 5.12 -7.96 -7.41
C GLY A 72 6.06 -8.52 -8.47
N GLY A 73 5.55 -8.85 -9.67
CA GLY A 73 6.36 -9.28 -10.81
C GLY A 73 7.30 -8.18 -11.29
N ASP A 74 6.85 -6.93 -11.32
CA ASP A 74 7.69 -5.78 -11.71
C ASP A 74 8.85 -5.60 -10.72
N VAL A 75 8.58 -5.75 -9.42
CA VAL A 75 9.62 -5.70 -8.39
C VAL A 75 10.65 -6.80 -8.58
N VAL A 76 10.22 -8.03 -8.90
CA VAL A 76 11.14 -9.15 -9.17
C VAL A 76 12.01 -8.85 -10.39
N ALA A 77 11.40 -8.45 -11.50
CA ALA A 77 12.14 -8.13 -12.74
C ALA A 77 13.21 -7.05 -12.50
N LEU A 78 12.84 -5.98 -11.77
CA LEU A 78 13.76 -4.91 -11.37
C LEU A 78 14.92 -5.44 -10.51
N LEU A 79 14.65 -6.31 -9.53
CA LEU A 79 15.71 -6.86 -8.68
C LEU A 79 16.63 -7.85 -9.42
N GLU A 80 16.13 -8.53 -10.44
CA GLU A 80 16.92 -9.41 -11.31
C GLU A 80 17.88 -8.62 -12.21
N GLU A 81 17.53 -7.41 -12.65
CA GLU A 81 18.43 -6.53 -13.42
C GLU A 81 19.68 -6.08 -12.64
N LEU A 82 19.68 -6.17 -11.32
CA LEU A 82 20.80 -5.80 -10.44
C LEU A 82 21.79 -6.96 -10.20
N GLN A 83 21.50 -8.16 -10.69
CA GLN A 83 22.36 -9.36 -10.57
C GLN A 83 23.31 -9.50 -11.76
#